data_AF-A0AAV0QB83-F1
#
_entry.id   AF-A0AAV0QB83-F1
#
_cell.length_a   1.000
_cell.length_b   1.000
_cell.length_c   1.000
_cell.angle_alpha   90.00
_cell.angle_beta   90.00
_cell.angle_gamma   90.00
#
_symmetry.space_group_name_H-M   'P 1'
#
loop_
_entity.id
_entity.type
_entity.pdbx_description
1 polymer ?
#
loop_
_entity_poly.entity_id
_entity_poly.type
_entity_poly.pdbx_seq_one_letter_code
_entity_poly.pdbx_strand_id
1 'polypeptide(L)'
;MPRFQANFARWEPCHGRFQFRHPWKLYLQIGTLARQCAYRIEALNRYLTAEIQTPVSVRAKIKEPGTKMSRECGRALKEMSTAIKAMCQPCASDVHIEASKAAAKGLNSLLKSGIWEGIDLLQVTPVATVASLLIDVVNCTEKIADAVAELASKAEFKRLSDGAPSPEKLVRRGHVAITVEESNMNNRASDE
;
A
#
# COMPACT_ATOMS: atom_id res chain seq x y z
N MET A 1 1.42 -8.91 -23.34
CA MET A 1 2.54 -9.87 -23.44
C MET A 1 3.40 -9.85 -22.16
N PRO A 2 3.35 -10.87 -21.28
CA PRO A 2 4.39 -10.97 -20.24
C PRO A 2 4.97 -12.37 -19.92
N ARG A 3 4.48 -13.47 -20.50
CA ARG A 3 4.91 -14.83 -20.06
C ARG A 3 6.30 -15.27 -20.54
N PHE A 4 6.81 -14.72 -21.64
CA PHE A 4 8.02 -15.25 -22.29
C PHE A 4 9.33 -14.88 -21.60
N GLN A 5 9.44 -13.71 -20.98
CA GLN A 5 10.70 -13.23 -20.39
C GLN A 5 11.11 -14.00 -19.12
N ALA A 6 10.17 -14.36 -18.24
CA ALA A 6 10.49 -15.14 -17.04
C ALA A 6 10.94 -16.58 -17.33
N ASN A 7 10.63 -17.13 -18.51
CA ASN A 7 11.09 -18.48 -18.88
C ASN A 7 12.59 -18.51 -19.19
N PHE A 8 13.14 -17.44 -19.77
CA PHE A 8 14.58 -17.32 -20.03
C PHE A 8 15.36 -16.99 -18.77
N ALA A 9 14.82 -16.10 -17.91
CA ALA A 9 15.46 -15.71 -16.65
C ALA A 9 15.71 -16.90 -15.70
N ARG A 10 14.94 -17.99 -15.82
CA ARG A 10 15.14 -19.23 -15.04
C ARG A 10 16.52 -19.87 -15.25
N TRP A 11 17.14 -19.63 -16.40
CA TRP A 11 18.44 -20.21 -16.77
C TRP A 11 19.61 -19.28 -16.49
N GLU A 12 19.37 -18.11 -15.90
CA GLU A 12 20.46 -17.21 -15.53
C GLU A 12 21.38 -17.89 -14.51
N PRO A 13 22.70 -17.80 -14.70
CA PRO A 13 23.66 -18.29 -13.72
C PRO A 13 23.49 -17.54 -12.40
N CYS A 14 23.92 -18.15 -11.29
CA CYS A 14 23.97 -17.47 -9.99
C CYS A 14 24.75 -16.16 -10.11
N HIS A 15 24.17 -15.06 -9.61
CA HIS A 15 24.84 -13.77 -9.62
C HIS A 15 24.36 -12.87 -8.48
N GLY A 16 25.32 -12.25 -7.77
CA GLY A 16 25.03 -11.40 -6.62
C GLY A 16 24.25 -12.13 -5.54
N ARG A 17 23.00 -11.69 -5.29
CA ARG A 17 22.10 -12.29 -4.30
C ARG A 17 21.08 -13.26 -4.91
N PHE A 18 21.07 -13.40 -6.23
CA PHE A 18 20.15 -14.26 -6.98
C PHE A 18 20.79 -15.62 -7.21
N GLN A 19 20.13 -16.69 -6.74
CA GLN A 19 20.60 -18.05 -6.90
C GLN A 19 20.15 -18.66 -8.24
N PHE A 20 20.74 -19.78 -8.64
CA PHE A 20 20.30 -20.52 -9.82
C PHE A 20 18.84 -20.97 -9.65
N ARG A 21 18.06 -20.90 -10.74
CA ARG A 21 16.60 -21.17 -10.73
C ARG A 21 15.81 -20.24 -9.80
N HIS A 22 16.25 -18.99 -9.65
CA HIS A 22 15.54 -17.96 -8.88
C HIS A 22 14.04 -17.88 -9.26
N PRO A 23 13.12 -17.66 -8.31
CA PRO A 23 11.67 -17.68 -8.55
C PRO A 23 11.15 -16.40 -9.24
N TRP A 24 11.66 -16.10 -10.44
CA TRP A 24 11.31 -14.90 -11.23
C TRP A 24 9.80 -14.73 -11.49
N LYS A 25 9.05 -15.83 -11.55
CA LYS A 25 7.59 -15.79 -11.71
C LYS A 25 6.89 -15.03 -10.58
N LEU A 26 7.40 -15.11 -9.35
CA LEU A 26 6.83 -14.40 -8.21
C LEU A 26 7.08 -12.90 -8.27
N TYR A 27 8.21 -12.45 -8.83
CA TYR A 27 8.44 -11.02 -9.09
C TYR A 27 7.44 -10.47 -10.11
N LEU A 28 7.12 -11.23 -11.16
CA LEU A 28 6.09 -10.83 -12.14
C LEU A 28 4.70 -10.77 -11.50
N GLN A 29 4.37 -11.72 -10.63
CA GLN A 29 3.11 -11.74 -9.88
C GLN A 29 3.00 -10.51 -8.96
N ILE A 30 4.03 -10.25 -8.14
CA ILE A 30 4.11 -9.06 -7.27
C ILE A 30 3.96 -7.79 -8.09
N GLY A 31 4.68 -7.68 -9.22
CA GLY A 31 4.57 -6.51 -10.10
C GLY A 31 3.17 -6.34 -10.72
N THR A 32 2.46 -7.43 -11.00
CA THR A 32 1.07 -7.38 -11.50
C THR A 32 0.13 -6.88 -10.41
N LEU A 33 0.23 -7.42 -9.20
CA LEU A 33 -0.55 -6.98 -8.04
C LEU A 33 -0.25 -5.51 -7.68
N ALA A 34 1.02 -5.09 -7.73
CA ALA A 34 1.40 -3.71 -7.48
C ALA A 34 0.77 -2.73 -8.47
N ARG A 35 0.71 -3.07 -9.77
CA ARG A 35 0.00 -2.24 -10.77
C ARG A 35 -1.49 -2.18 -10.51
N GLN A 36 -2.11 -3.32 -10.15
CA GLN A 36 -3.53 -3.36 -9.77
C GLN A 36 -3.83 -2.52 -8.52
N CYS A 37 -2.90 -2.44 -7.57
CA CYS A 37 -2.97 -1.55 -6.42
C CYS A 37 -2.90 -0.09 -6.85
N ALA A 38 -1.94 0.26 -7.70
CA ALA A 38 -1.75 1.61 -8.20
C ALA A 38 -3.01 2.15 -8.92
N TYR A 39 -3.67 1.34 -9.75
CA TYR A 39 -4.93 1.76 -10.39
C TYR A 39 -6.06 2.06 -9.39
N ARG A 40 -6.14 1.32 -8.28
CA ARG A 40 -7.12 1.58 -7.21
C ARG A 40 -6.81 2.88 -6.48
N ILE A 41 -5.53 3.13 -6.21
CA ILE A 41 -5.08 4.38 -5.59
C ILE A 41 -5.34 5.56 -6.53
N GLU A 42 -5.09 5.41 -7.83
CA GLU A 42 -5.38 6.45 -8.82
C GLU A 42 -6.88 6.74 -8.89
N ALA A 43 -7.72 5.71 -8.95
CA ALA A 43 -9.17 5.87 -8.90
C ALA A 43 -9.61 6.59 -7.62
N LEU A 44 -9.07 6.18 -6.46
CA LEU A 44 -9.34 6.83 -5.17
C LEU A 44 -8.96 8.32 -5.21
N ASN A 45 -7.77 8.63 -5.74
CA ASN A 45 -7.30 10.01 -5.86
C ASN A 45 -8.25 10.85 -6.71
N ARG A 46 -8.72 10.32 -7.86
CA ARG A 46 -9.69 11.01 -8.71
C ARG A 46 -10.97 11.36 -7.97
N TYR A 47 -11.50 10.44 -7.15
CA TYR A 47 -12.67 10.72 -6.31
C TYR A 47 -12.39 11.75 -5.22
N LEU A 48 -11.21 11.73 -4.61
CA LEU A 48 -10.85 12.68 -3.55
C LEU A 48 -10.59 14.10 -4.08
N THR A 49 -10.09 14.24 -5.31
CA THR A 49 -9.81 15.53 -5.95
C THR A 49 -11.00 16.11 -6.69
N ALA A 50 -11.96 15.28 -7.10
CA ALA A 50 -13.19 15.78 -7.70
C ALA A 50 -13.99 16.57 -6.66
N GLU A 51 -14.57 17.71 -7.07
CA GLU A 51 -15.50 18.50 -6.25
C GLU A 51 -16.83 17.75 -6.10
N ILE A 52 -16.80 16.66 -5.33
CA ILE A 52 -17.98 15.88 -5.03
C ILE A 52 -18.65 16.53 -3.83
N GLN A 53 -19.95 16.82 -3.94
CA GLN A 53 -20.81 17.43 -2.91
C GLN A 53 -21.10 16.48 -1.72
N THR A 54 -20.07 15.77 -1.24
CA THR A 54 -20.21 14.87 -0.09
C THR A 54 -20.51 15.67 1.18
N PRO A 55 -21.55 15.30 1.96
CA PRO A 55 -21.82 15.91 3.26
C PRO A 55 -20.59 15.88 4.17
N VAL A 56 -20.26 17.02 4.77
CA VAL A 56 -19.05 17.18 5.62
C VAL A 56 -19.03 16.18 6.78
N SER A 57 -20.21 15.88 7.35
CA SER A 57 -20.38 14.91 8.45
C SER A 57 -19.93 13.50 8.07
N VAL A 58 -20.24 13.05 6.86
CA VAL A 58 -19.86 11.72 6.36
C VAL A 58 -18.40 11.68 5.95
N ARG A 59 -17.92 12.74 5.29
CA ARG A 59 -16.51 12.87 4.95
C ARG A 59 -15.63 12.79 6.19
N ALA A 60 -16.04 13.44 7.29
CA ALA A 60 -15.33 13.39 8.56
C ALA A 60 -15.23 11.96 9.13
N LYS A 61 -16.34 11.20 9.11
CA LYS A 61 -16.38 9.82 9.61
C LYS A 61 -15.50 8.85 8.82
N ILE A 62 -15.31 9.09 7.52
CA ILE A 62 -14.47 8.23 6.65
C ILE A 62 -13.01 8.69 6.64
N LYS A 63 -12.76 9.99 6.85
CA LYS A 63 -11.41 10.56 6.81
C LYS A 63 -10.45 9.86 7.78
N GLU A 64 -10.87 9.66 9.03
CA GLU A 64 -10.03 9.05 10.07
C GLU A 64 -9.67 7.58 9.74
N PRO A 65 -10.64 6.67 9.53
CA PRO A 65 -10.32 5.29 9.15
C PRO A 65 -9.61 5.19 7.80
N GLY A 66 -9.99 6.02 6.81
CA GLY A 66 -9.37 6.03 5.49
C GLY A 66 -7.92 6.51 5.49
N THR A 67 -7.60 7.52 6.31
CA THR A 67 -6.21 7.97 6.52
C THR A 67 -5.40 6.88 7.22
N LYS A 68 -5.97 6.22 8.24
CA LYS A 68 -5.32 5.11 8.94
C LYS A 68 -5.03 3.95 8.00
N MET A 69 -6.02 3.49 7.22
CA MET A 69 -5.84 2.45 6.20
C MET A 69 -4.72 2.81 5.22
N SER A 70 -4.78 3.99 4.63
CA SER A 70 -3.79 4.45 3.65
C SER A 70 -2.37 4.48 4.23
N ARG A 71 -2.23 5.00 5.46
CA ARG A 71 -0.94 5.09 6.16
C ARG A 71 -0.35 3.71 6.46
N GLU A 72 -1.15 2.81 7.03
CA GLU A 72 -0.66 1.47 7.38
C GLU A 72 -0.37 0.63 6.11
N CYS A 73 -1.19 0.71 5.06
CA CYS A 73 -0.87 0.09 3.77
C CYS A 73 0.44 0.63 3.18
N GLY A 74 0.65 1.96 3.21
CA GLY A 74 1.87 2.58 2.73
C GLY A 74 3.12 2.11 3.49
N ARG A 75 3.01 1.94 4.81
CA ARG A 75 4.09 1.38 5.65
C ARG A 75 4.37 -0.07 5.30
N ALA A 76 3.35 -0.92 5.19
CA ALA A 76 3.50 -2.32 4.78
C ALA A 76 4.19 -2.44 3.41
N LEU A 77 3.74 -1.68 2.40
CA LEU A 77 4.32 -1.68 1.06
C LEU A 77 5.78 -1.22 1.06
N LYS A 78 6.10 -0.15 1.81
CA LYS A 78 7.47 0.35 1.95
C LYS A 78 8.39 -0.70 2.58
N GLU A 79 7.90 -1.38 3.60
CA GLU A 79 8.66 -2.41 4.28
C GLU A 79 8.91 -3.63 3.38
N MET A 80 7.86 -4.17 2.75
CA MET A 80 8.02 -5.29 1.81
C MET A 80 8.97 -4.93 0.65
N SER A 81 8.89 -3.71 0.12
CA SER A 81 9.84 -3.22 -0.89
C SER A 81 11.27 -3.22 -0.39
N THR A 82 11.49 -2.80 0.86
CA THR A 82 12.81 -2.80 1.50
C THR A 82 13.30 -4.23 1.74
N ALA A 83 12.42 -5.13 2.20
CA ALA A 83 12.70 -6.55 2.42
C ALA A 83 13.10 -7.26 1.12
N ILE A 84 12.35 -7.05 0.02
CA ILE A 84 12.69 -7.60 -1.31
C ILE A 84 14.05 -7.09 -1.80
N LYS A 85 14.32 -5.78 -1.66
CA LYS A 85 15.62 -5.18 -2.05
C LYS A 85 16.77 -5.75 -1.22
N ALA A 86 16.54 -5.98 0.07
CA ALA A 86 17.52 -6.56 0.97
C ALA A 86 17.66 -8.10 0.79
N MET A 87 16.65 -8.76 0.20
CA MET A 87 16.45 -10.21 0.24
C MET A 87 16.41 -10.75 1.68
N CYS A 88 15.64 -10.05 2.51
CA CYS A 88 15.42 -10.39 3.91
C CYS A 88 13.95 -10.64 4.17
N GLN A 89 13.64 -11.42 5.20
CA GLN A 89 12.27 -11.65 5.64
C GLN A 89 11.62 -10.31 6.07
N PRO A 90 10.41 -9.98 5.59
CA PRO A 90 9.66 -8.83 6.09
C PRO A 90 9.18 -9.15 7.52
N CYS A 91 9.45 -8.27 8.49
CA CYS A 91 9.28 -8.59 9.92
C CYS A 91 8.13 -7.83 10.60
N ALA A 92 7.75 -6.67 10.08
CA ALA A 92 6.72 -5.78 10.60
C ALA A 92 5.60 -5.48 9.58
N SER A 93 5.68 -6.03 8.35
CA SER A 93 4.61 -5.87 7.34
C SER A 93 3.27 -6.37 7.85
N ASP A 94 3.27 -7.50 8.59
CA ASP A 94 2.06 -8.14 9.11
C ASP A 94 1.35 -7.25 10.14
N VAL A 95 2.12 -6.53 10.96
CA VAL A 95 1.57 -5.58 11.95
C VAL A 95 0.80 -4.47 11.25
N HIS A 96 1.38 -3.91 10.19
CA HIS A 96 0.76 -2.86 9.40
C HIS A 96 -0.45 -3.36 8.60
N ILE A 97 -0.38 -4.58 8.07
CA ILE A 97 -1.49 -5.23 7.36
C ILE A 97 -2.66 -5.44 8.32
N GLU A 98 -2.44 -6.04 9.49
CA GLU A 98 -3.51 -6.27 10.46
C GLU A 98 -4.10 -4.96 11.00
N ALA A 99 -3.27 -3.93 11.23
CA ALA A 99 -3.76 -2.60 11.58
C ALA A 99 -4.65 -1.99 10.47
N SER A 100 -4.28 -2.15 9.21
CA SER A 100 -5.08 -1.68 8.07
C SER A 100 -6.40 -2.45 7.91
N LYS A 101 -6.40 -3.77 8.13
CA LYS A 101 -7.61 -4.61 8.15
C LYS A 101 -8.54 -4.26 9.30
N ALA A 102 -8.00 -4.01 10.48
CA ALA A 102 -8.80 -3.57 11.64
C ALA A 102 -9.51 -2.25 11.33
N ALA A 103 -8.81 -1.28 10.72
CA ALA A 103 -9.41 -0.02 10.27
C ALA A 103 -10.48 -0.25 9.18
N ALA A 104 -10.23 -1.14 8.21
CA ALA A 104 -11.20 -1.50 7.17
C ALA A 104 -12.47 -2.15 7.75
N LYS A 105 -12.33 -3.02 8.74
CA LYS A 105 -13.45 -3.61 9.49
C LYS A 105 -14.25 -2.53 10.22
N GLY A 106 -13.57 -1.60 10.89
CA GLY A 106 -14.20 -0.46 11.56
C GLY A 106 -15.01 0.41 10.59
N LEU A 107 -14.42 0.76 9.43
CA LEU A 107 -15.10 1.50 8.38
C LEU A 107 -16.34 0.76 7.86
N ASN A 108 -16.22 -0.54 7.56
CA ASN A 108 -17.35 -1.36 7.12
C ASN A 108 -18.50 -1.39 8.14
N SER A 109 -18.18 -1.50 9.42
CA SER A 109 -19.18 -1.44 10.49
C SER A 109 -19.89 -0.09 10.53
N LEU A 110 -19.15 1.02 10.40
CA LEU A 110 -19.70 2.38 10.34
C LEU A 110 -20.63 2.59 9.13
N LEU A 111 -20.28 2.02 7.97
CA LEU A 111 -21.13 2.09 6.77
C LEU A 111 -22.42 1.28 6.93
N LYS A 112 -22.37 0.14 7.61
CA LYS A 112 -23.54 -0.71 7.89
C LYS A 112 -24.44 -0.12 8.98
N SER A 113 -23.87 0.62 9.93
CA SER A 113 -24.60 1.19 11.07
C SER A 113 -25.26 2.55 10.76
N GLY A 114 -25.50 2.90 9.49
CA GLY A 114 -26.33 4.06 9.15
C GLY A 114 -25.59 5.39 8.96
N ILE A 115 -24.35 5.39 8.45
CA ILE A 115 -23.69 6.64 7.99
C ILE A 115 -24.56 7.45 7.00
N TRP A 116 -25.55 6.81 6.39
CA TRP A 116 -26.41 7.31 5.31
C TRP A 116 -27.75 7.91 5.75
N GLU A 117 -28.07 7.92 7.05
CA GLU A 117 -29.34 8.47 7.53
C GLU A 117 -29.47 9.95 7.16
N GLY A 118 -30.52 10.28 6.38
CA GLY A 118 -30.81 11.63 5.91
C GLY A 118 -29.99 12.10 4.70
N ILE A 119 -29.31 11.20 3.99
CA ILE A 119 -28.46 11.54 2.83
C ILE A 119 -29.13 11.09 1.53
N ASP A 120 -29.16 12.00 0.55
CA ASP A 120 -29.64 11.69 -0.79
C ASP A 120 -28.76 10.61 -1.47
N LEU A 121 -29.39 9.71 -2.22
CA LEU A 121 -28.73 8.58 -2.89
C LEU A 121 -27.60 9.03 -3.82
N LEU A 122 -27.73 10.21 -4.43
CA LEU A 122 -26.69 10.83 -5.26
C LEU A 122 -25.40 11.13 -4.50
N GLN A 123 -25.49 11.38 -3.19
CA GLN A 123 -24.33 11.62 -2.31
C GLN A 123 -23.81 10.34 -1.64
N VAL A 124 -24.61 9.28 -1.60
CA VAL A 124 -24.18 7.97 -1.08
C VAL A 124 -23.17 7.31 -2.02
N THR A 125 -23.40 7.40 -3.33
CA THR A 125 -22.63 6.66 -4.35
C THR A 125 -21.13 6.97 -4.34
N PRO A 126 -20.70 8.25 -4.34
CA PRO A 126 -19.27 8.55 -4.37
C PRO A 126 -18.56 8.18 -3.07
N VAL A 127 -19.25 8.35 -1.94
CA VAL A 127 -18.75 8.01 -0.61
C VAL A 127 -18.56 6.50 -0.48
N ALA A 128 -19.55 5.72 -0.90
CA ALA A 128 -19.48 4.27 -0.93
C ALA A 128 -18.35 3.80 -1.85
N THR A 129 -18.16 4.47 -2.99
CA THR A 129 -17.05 4.20 -3.91
C THR A 129 -15.69 4.47 -3.26
N VAL A 130 -15.52 5.62 -2.59
CA VAL A 130 -14.28 5.96 -1.86
C VAL A 130 -13.96 4.92 -0.80
N ALA A 131 -14.94 4.54 0.02
CA ALA A 131 -14.75 3.52 1.05
C ALA A 131 -14.42 2.14 0.44
N SER A 132 -15.08 1.76 -0.64
CA SER A 132 -14.82 0.52 -1.36
C SER A 132 -13.40 0.49 -1.92
N LEU A 133 -12.95 1.57 -2.56
CA LEU A 133 -11.59 1.70 -3.08
C LEU A 133 -10.53 1.63 -1.98
N LEU A 134 -10.76 2.25 -0.83
CA LEU A 134 -9.88 2.14 0.34
C LEU A 134 -9.76 0.68 0.81
N ILE A 135 -10.87 -0.04 0.92
CA ILE A 135 -10.88 -1.46 1.31
C ILE A 135 -10.16 -2.30 0.27
N ASP A 136 -10.35 -1.99 -1.01
CA ASP A 136 -9.70 -2.65 -2.13
C ASP A 136 -8.17 -2.45 -2.12
N VAL A 137 -7.69 -1.29 -1.69
CA VAL A 137 -6.25 -1.03 -1.48
C VAL A 137 -5.70 -1.88 -0.32
N VAL A 138 -6.45 -2.04 0.77
CA VAL A 138 -6.07 -2.94 1.88
C VAL A 138 -5.95 -4.37 1.39
N ASN A 139 -6.98 -4.88 0.71
CA ASN A 139 -6.99 -6.24 0.15
C ASN A 139 -5.86 -6.46 -0.86
N CYS A 140 -5.55 -5.45 -1.68
CA CYS A 140 -4.45 -5.54 -2.61
C CYS A 140 -3.09 -5.58 -1.91
N THR A 141 -2.93 -4.82 -0.82
CA THR A 141 -1.71 -4.82 0.00
C THR A 141 -1.48 -6.18 0.66
N GLU A 142 -2.53 -6.81 1.18
CA GLU A 142 -2.49 -8.17 1.72
C GLU A 142 -2.04 -9.19 0.66
N LYS A 143 -2.65 -9.18 -0.54
CA LYS A 143 -2.25 -10.09 -1.63
C LYS A 143 -0.79 -9.91 -2.05
N ILE A 144 -0.29 -8.67 -2.02
CA ILE A 144 1.13 -8.41 -2.27
C ILE A 144 1.97 -9.04 -1.17
N ALA A 145 1.55 -8.92 0.10
CA ALA A 145 2.25 -9.54 1.22
C ALA A 145 2.31 -11.05 1.13
N ASP A 146 1.21 -11.71 0.78
CA ASP A 146 1.20 -13.17 0.58
C ASP A 146 2.20 -13.59 -0.51
N ALA A 147 2.23 -12.86 -1.64
CA ALA A 147 3.15 -13.14 -2.73
C ALA A 147 4.61 -12.85 -2.35
N VAL A 148 4.86 -11.85 -1.50
CA VAL A 148 6.20 -11.53 -0.98
C VAL A 148 6.66 -12.57 0.03
N ALA A 149 5.78 -13.07 0.89
CA ALA A 149 6.07 -14.15 1.82
C ALA A 149 6.40 -15.45 1.06
N GLU A 150 5.64 -15.77 0.00
CA GLU A 150 5.95 -16.91 -0.87
C GLU A 150 7.31 -16.74 -1.56
N LEU A 151 7.61 -15.53 -2.06
CA LEU A 151 8.89 -15.22 -2.66
C LEU A 151 10.03 -15.38 -1.65
N ALA A 152 9.88 -14.83 -0.45
CA ALA A 152 10.87 -14.89 0.61
C ALA A 152 11.17 -16.34 1.03
N SER A 153 10.13 -17.19 1.05
CA SER A 153 10.28 -18.62 1.30
C SER A 153 11.03 -19.33 0.17
N LYS A 154 10.62 -19.14 -1.10
CA LYS A 154 11.22 -19.85 -2.25
C LYS A 154 12.61 -19.36 -2.65
N ALA A 155 12.92 -18.11 -2.34
CA ALA A 155 14.23 -17.50 -2.60
C ALA A 155 15.15 -17.52 -1.37
N GLU A 156 14.76 -18.22 -0.30
CA GLU A 156 15.55 -18.38 0.93
C GLU A 156 16.04 -17.04 1.51
N PHE A 157 15.13 -16.07 1.62
CA PHE A 157 15.46 -14.76 2.18
C PHE A 157 15.98 -14.89 3.61
N LYS A 158 17.08 -14.18 3.88
CA LYS A 158 17.76 -14.22 5.19
C LYS A 158 16.93 -13.57 6.27
N ARG A 159 17.01 -14.08 7.50
CA ARG A 159 16.50 -13.36 8.68
C ARG A 159 17.53 -12.31 9.08
N LEU A 160 17.07 -11.12 9.48
CA LEU A 160 17.94 -9.99 9.87
C LEU A 160 18.76 -10.24 11.16
N SER A 161 18.67 -11.43 11.77
CA SER A 161 19.48 -11.86 12.91
C SER A 161 20.86 -12.41 12.53
N ASP A 162 21.11 -12.73 11.26
CA ASP A 162 22.38 -13.35 10.83
C ASP A 162 23.40 -12.29 10.40
N GLY A 163 23.96 -11.57 11.38
CA GLY A 163 25.27 -10.92 11.29
C GLY A 163 25.50 -9.87 10.18
N ALA A 164 24.50 -9.10 9.76
CA ALA A 164 24.67 -8.04 8.76
C ALA A 164 24.56 -6.61 9.36
N PRO A 165 25.39 -5.64 8.92
CA PRO A 165 25.35 -4.28 9.45
C PRO A 165 24.09 -3.53 9.00
N SER A 166 23.62 -2.63 9.86
CA SER A 166 22.39 -1.83 9.77
C SER A 166 22.00 -1.37 8.34
N PRO A 167 20.70 -1.46 7.97
CA PRO A 167 20.18 -1.09 6.64
C PRO A 167 20.37 0.38 6.25
N GLU A 168 20.78 1.25 7.17
CA GLU A 168 21.07 2.68 6.89
C GLU A 168 22.21 2.88 5.87
N LYS A 169 23.14 1.94 5.75
CA LYS A 169 24.30 2.10 4.83
C LYS A 169 23.97 1.84 3.36
N LEU A 170 22.90 1.11 3.05
CA LEU A 170 22.52 0.79 1.66
C LEU A 170 21.57 1.83 1.03
N VAL A 171 20.90 2.62 1.87
CA VAL A 171 19.87 3.60 1.50
C VAL A 171 20.44 4.89 0.89
N ARG A 172 21.73 5.18 1.08
CA ARG A 172 22.33 6.46 0.61
C ARG A 172 22.57 6.56 -0.91
N ARG A 173 22.43 5.48 -1.69
CA ARG A 173 22.86 5.47 -3.10
C ARG A 173 21.76 5.77 -4.13
N GLY A 174 20.56 6.17 -3.69
CA GLY A 174 19.48 6.52 -4.62
C GLY A 174 18.28 7.17 -3.94
N HIS A 175 18.46 8.40 -3.43
CA HIS A 175 17.34 9.25 -3.05
C HIS A 175 17.03 10.22 -4.19
N VAL A 176 15.89 10.03 -4.84
CA VAL A 176 15.08 11.17 -5.31
C VAL A 176 14.08 11.40 -4.20
N ALA A 177 14.22 12.53 -3.51
CA ALA A 177 13.28 12.93 -2.47
C ALA A 177 11.94 13.30 -3.16
N ILE A 178 10.89 12.54 -2.88
CA ILE A 178 9.52 13.00 -3.14
C ILE A 178 9.10 13.73 -1.87
N THR A 179 9.32 15.04 -1.85
CA THR A 179 8.76 15.93 -0.84
C THR A 179 7.27 16.10 -1.15
N VAL A 180 6.43 15.65 -0.23
CA VAL A 180 5.02 16.05 -0.17
C VAL A 180 5.03 17.38 0.57
N GLU A 181 4.85 18.49 -0.15
CA GLU A 181 4.66 19.79 0.48
C GLU A 181 3.28 19.83 1.16
N GLU A 182 3.29 19.95 2.49
CA GLU A 182 2.13 20.40 3.26
C GLU A 182 2.08 21.92 3.20
N SER A 183 1.23 22.47 2.31
CA SER A 183 0.93 23.89 2.29
C SER A 183 0.07 24.25 3.50
N ASN A 184 0.70 24.86 4.50
CA ASN A 184 0.07 25.41 5.69
C ASN A 184 -0.56 26.79 5.37
N MET A 185 -1.88 26.85 5.19
CA MET A 185 -2.63 28.11 5.20
C MET A 185 -3.03 28.44 6.63
N ASN A 186 -2.27 29.31 7.28
CA ASN A 186 -2.73 30.06 8.44
C ASN A 186 -1.97 31.38 8.55
N ASN A 187 -2.54 32.46 8.00
CA ASN A 187 -2.40 33.81 8.56
C ASN A 187 -3.38 34.78 7.89
N ARG A 188 -4.48 35.06 8.59
CA ARG A 188 -5.25 36.31 8.49
C ARG A 188 -6.25 36.36 9.65
N ALA A 189 -5.89 37.07 10.72
CA ALA A 189 -6.79 37.85 11.59
C ALA A 189 -6.02 38.32 12.83
N SER A 190 -5.56 39.57 12.80
CA SER A 190 -5.39 40.48 13.93
C SER A 190 -5.42 41.86 13.27
N ASP A 191 -6.61 42.43 13.10
CA ASP A 191 -7.21 43.39 14.04
C ASP A 191 -6.43 44.72 14.01
N GLU A 192 -6.85 45.60 13.10
CA GLU A 192 -6.92 47.05 13.30
C GLU A 192 -8.36 47.41 13.63
#